data_AF-A0A1X2HE90-F1
#
_entry.id   AF-A0A1X2HE90-F1
#
_cell.length_a   1.000
_cell.length_b   1.000
_cell.length_c   1.000
_cell.angle_alpha   90.00
_cell.angle_beta   90.00
_cell.angle_gamma   90.00
#
_symmetry.space_group_name_H-M   'P 1'
#
loop_
_entity.id
_entity.type
_entity.pdbx_description
1 polymer ?
#
loop_
_entity_poly.entity_id
_entity_poly.type
_entity_poly.pdbx_seq_one_letter_code
_entity_poly.pdbx_strand_id
1 'polypeptide(L)'
;MLKSLADWQKEGWLHVADERNPPAWGRIPMPEDIIGSVLLKDGTIQPHTYQEMPAHRLVTNNGIFQLSEPLAECMIRVSKDKVK
;
A
#
# COMPACT_ATOMS: atom_id res chain seq x y z
N MET A 1 7.75 -6.46 1.85
CA MET A 1 8.13 -5.69 0.64
C MET A 1 8.09 -4.18 0.85
N LEU A 2 6.99 -3.61 1.36
CA LEU A 2 6.80 -2.14 1.46
C LEU A 2 7.90 -1.40 2.24
N LYS A 3 8.30 -1.90 3.41
CA LYS A 3 9.37 -1.30 4.23
C LYS A 3 10.69 -1.22 3.46
N SER A 4 11.04 -2.29 2.76
CA SER A 4 12.28 -2.35 2.00
C SER A 4 12.27 -1.39 0.79
N LEU A 5 11.09 -1.11 0.21
CA LEU A 5 10.94 -0.08 -0.82
C LEU A 5 11.09 1.34 -0.25
N ALA A 6 10.53 1.59 0.94
CA ALA A 6 10.70 2.85 1.65
C ALA A 6 12.19 3.14 1.93
N ASP A 7 12.94 2.14 2.40
CA ASP A 7 14.38 2.24 2.67
C ASP A 7 15.20 2.50 1.40
N TRP A 8 14.78 1.95 0.26
CA TRP A 8 15.44 2.13 -1.03
C TRP A 8 15.14 3.50 -1.66
N GLN A 9 13.87 3.91 -1.69
CA GLN A 9 13.44 5.14 -2.36
C GLN A 9 13.80 6.40 -1.56
N LYS A 10 13.69 6.36 -0.23
CA LYS A 10 13.97 7.43 0.75
C LYS A 10 13.14 8.71 0.63
N GLU A 11 12.81 9.18 -0.57
CA GLU A 11 12.16 10.48 -0.80
C GLU A 11 10.98 10.38 -1.78
N GLY A 12 10.04 11.31 -1.65
CA GLY A 12 8.93 11.49 -2.60
C GLY A 12 7.72 10.60 -2.30
N TRP A 13 6.86 10.38 -3.29
CA TRP A 13 5.62 9.61 -3.10
C TRP A 13 5.89 8.11 -3.24
N LEU A 14 5.51 7.35 -2.23
CA LEU A 14 5.54 5.89 -2.24
C LEU A 14 4.13 5.35 -2.45
N HIS A 15 3.99 4.51 -3.47
CA HIS A 15 2.75 3.83 -3.79
C HIS A 15 2.63 2.55 -2.94
N VAL A 16 1.55 2.48 -2.15
CA VAL A 16 1.19 1.31 -1.36
C VAL A 16 0.30 0.42 -2.23
N ALA A 17 0.87 -0.67 -2.72
CA ALA A 17 0.16 -1.65 -3.53
C ALA A 17 -0.41 -2.78 -2.68
N ASP A 18 -1.48 -3.41 -3.16
CA ASP A 18 -1.87 -4.74 -2.72
C ASP A 18 -0.92 -5.81 -3.32
N GLU A 19 -0.86 -6.98 -2.70
CA GLU A 19 0.09 -8.07 -3.02
C GLU A 19 -0.47 -9.07 -4.05
N ARG A 20 -1.64 -8.83 -4.66
CA ARG A 20 -2.20 -9.79 -5.62
C ARG A 20 -1.37 -9.88 -6.91
N ASN A 21 -0.71 -8.78 -7.27
CA ASN A 21 0.07 -8.63 -8.49
C ASN A 21 1.34 -7.81 -8.18
N PRO A 22 2.34 -8.40 -7.50
CA PRO A 22 3.51 -7.69 -7.05
C PRO A 22 4.36 -7.23 -8.25
N PRO A 23 4.71 -5.93 -8.34
CA PRO A 23 5.56 -5.45 -9.42
C PRO A 23 7.01 -5.92 -9.22
N ALA A 24 7.80 -5.88 -10.31
CA ALA A 24 9.24 -6.04 -10.21
C ALA A 24 9.86 -4.95 -9.30
N TRP A 25 11.00 -5.25 -8.68
CA TRP A 25 11.65 -4.34 -7.74
C TRP A 25 11.92 -2.96 -8.34
N GLY A 26 11.56 -1.90 -7.61
CA GLY A 26 11.73 -0.51 -8.05
C GLY A 26 10.76 -0.07 -9.16
N ARG A 27 9.84 -0.94 -9.61
CA ARG A 27 8.79 -0.57 -10.57
C ARG A 27 7.53 -0.11 -9.82
N ILE A 28 6.86 0.86 -10.44
CA ILE A 28 5.56 1.33 -9.98
C ILE A 28 4.52 0.26 -10.33
N PRO A 29 3.64 -0.14 -9.38
CA PRO A 29 2.54 -1.06 -9.65
C PRO A 29 1.52 -0.50 -10.64
N MET A 30 0.62 -1.36 -11.13
CA MET A 30 -0.49 -0.89 -11.96
C MET A 30 -1.45 -0.03 -11.13
N PRO A 31 -2.06 1.03 -11.69
CA PRO A 31 -2.96 1.92 -10.95
C PRO A 31 -4.11 1.18 -10.24
N GLU A 32 -4.63 0.10 -10.83
CA GLU A 32 -5.68 -0.71 -10.23
C GLU A 32 -5.25 -1.51 -8.99
N ASP A 33 -3.94 -1.71 -8.78
CA ASP A 33 -3.35 -2.47 -7.68
C ASP A 33 -2.80 -1.55 -6.57
N ILE A 34 -2.73 -0.24 -6.80
CA ILE A 34 -2.29 0.75 -5.81
C ILE A 34 -3.49 1.11 -4.93
N ILE A 35 -3.41 0.86 -3.63
CA ILE A 35 -4.45 1.23 -2.65
C ILE A 35 -4.42 2.75 -2.41
N GLY A 36 -3.22 3.30 -2.33
CA GLY A 36 -2.99 4.72 -2.13
C GLY A 36 -1.50 5.06 -2.13
N SER A 37 -1.20 6.32 -1.90
CA SER A 37 0.18 6.84 -1.86
C SER A 37 0.42 7.60 -0.57
N VAL A 38 1.65 7.56 -0.09
CA VAL A 38 2.11 8.31 1.08
C VAL A 38 3.39 9.04 0.76
N LEU A 39 3.62 10.18 1.42
CA LEU A 39 4.86 10.91 1.26
C LEU A 39 5.95 10.27 2.12
N LEU A 40 7.13 10.07 1.54
CA LEU A 40 8.36 9.72 2.21
C LEU A 40 9.29 10.93 2.33
N LYS A 41 9.96 11.00 3.48
CA LYS A 41 11.14 11.83 3.70
C LYS A 41 12.15 11.04 4.52
N ASP A 42 13.40 10.98 4.10
CA ASP A 42 14.48 10.24 4.74
C ASP A 42 14.12 8.77 5.06
N GLY A 43 13.43 8.07 4.17
CA GLY A 43 12.99 6.68 4.37
C GLY A 43 11.77 6.54 5.30
N THR A 44 11.26 7.65 5.84
CA THR A 44 10.19 7.66 6.83
C THR A 44 8.88 8.14 6.21
N ILE A 45 7.82 7.34 6.40
CA ILE A 45 6.46 7.68 5.98
C ILE A 45 5.96 8.87 6.81
N GLN A 46 5.53 9.93 6.13
CA GLN A 46 5.02 11.14 6.77
C GLN A 46 3.55 10.96 7.17
N PRO A 47 3.18 11.26 8.42
CA PRO A 47 1.80 11.12 8.89
C PRO A 47 0.86 12.09 8.15
N HIS A 48 -0.42 11.71 8.02
CA HIS A 48 -1.47 12.52 7.37
C HIS A 48 -1.23 12.87 5.90
N THR A 49 -0.35 12.14 5.20
CA THR A 49 -0.08 12.35 3.77
C THR A 49 -0.73 11.31 2.87
N TYR A 50 -1.51 10.38 3.44
CA TYR A 50 -2.19 9.35 2.66
C TYR A 50 -3.14 9.97 1.63
N GLN A 51 -2.97 9.56 0.38
CA GLN A 51 -3.83 9.89 -0.74
C GLN A 51 -4.37 8.59 -1.34
N GLU A 52 -5.68 8.44 -1.39
CA GLU A 52 -6.31 7.29 -2.03
C GLU A 52 -6.03 7.25 -3.52
N MET A 53 -5.99 6.05 -4.10
CA MET A 53 -5.90 5.87 -5.54
C MET A 53 -7.31 5.60 -6.10
N PRO A 54 -7.91 6.53 -6.87
CA PRO A 54 -9.26 6.35 -7.40
C PRO A 54 -9.39 5.18 -8.38
N ALA A 55 -8.26 4.74 -8.96
CA ALA A 55 -8.22 3.62 -9.90
C ALA A 55 -8.18 2.24 -9.22
N HIS A 56 -7.97 2.16 -7.89
CA HIS A 56 -7.86 0.90 -7.17
C HIS A 56 -9.13 0.06 -7.35
N ARG A 57 -8.96 -1.25 -7.62
CA ARG A 57 -10.08 -2.18 -7.75
C ARG A 57 -9.94 -3.31 -6.77
N LEU A 58 -11.03 -3.65 -6.08
CA LEU A 58 -11.06 -4.81 -5.18
C LEU A 58 -10.93 -6.14 -5.92
N VAL A 59 -11.39 -6.20 -7.17
CA VAL A 59 -11.32 -7.41 -8.00
C VAL A 59 -10.85 -7.02 -9.40
N THR A 60 -9.85 -7.74 -9.91
CA THR A 60 -9.33 -7.61 -11.27
C THR A 60 -9.16 -8.99 -11.88
N ASN A 61 -8.62 -9.06 -13.11
CA ASN A 61 -8.24 -10.32 -13.74
C ASN A 61 -7.14 -11.07 -12.97
N ASN A 62 -6.41 -10.39 -12.08
CA ASN A 62 -5.39 -10.99 -11.21
C ASN A 62 -6.00 -11.53 -9.89
N GLY A 63 -7.32 -11.43 -9.72
CA GLY A 63 -8.05 -11.94 -8.57
C GLY A 63 -8.51 -10.85 -7.60
N ILE A 64 -8.83 -11.25 -6.37
CA ILE A 64 -9.21 -10.36 -5.28
C ILE A 64 -7.98 -9.62 -4.74
N PHE A 65 -8.15 -8.38 -4.28
CA PHE A 65 -7.10 -7.63 -3.59
C PHE A 65 -6.56 -8.43 -2.40
N GLN A 66 -5.25 -8.33 -2.16
CA GLN A 66 -4.59 -9.02 -1.07
C GLN A 66 -3.73 -8.02 -0.31
N LEU A 67 -4.01 -7.80 0.97
CA LEU A 67 -3.14 -6.96 1.78
C LEU A 67 -1.90 -7.75 2.22
N SER A 68 -0.78 -7.06 2.34
CA SER A 68 0.37 -7.62 3.05
C SER A 68 -0.03 -7.99 4.48
N GLU A 69 0.56 -9.06 5.00
CA GLU A 69 0.31 -9.58 6.35
C GLU A 69 0.22 -8.47 7.43
N PRO A 70 1.20 -7.54 7.58
CA PRO A 70 1.10 -6.49 8.59
C PRO A 70 -0.06 -5.51 8.37
N LEU A 71 -0.44 -5.24 7.11
CA LEU A 71 -1.59 -4.40 6.80
C LEU A 71 -2.91 -5.12 7.09
N ALA A 72 -2.99 -6.42 6.78
CA ALA A 72 -4.14 -7.25 7.07
C ALA A 72 -4.39 -7.34 8.58
N GLU A 73 -3.36 -7.60 9.38
CA GLU A 73 -3.44 -7.62 10.84
C GLU A 73 -3.88 -6.26 11.41
N CYS A 74 -3.31 -5.16 10.90
CA CYS A 74 -3.70 -3.81 11.29
C CYS A 74 -5.17 -3.54 10.99
N MET A 75 -5.64 -3.91 9.79
CA MET A 75 -7.03 -3.74 9.38
C MET A 75 -7.97 -4.55 10.27
N ILE A 76 -7.66 -5.81 10.55
CA ILE A 76 -8.47 -6.67 11.44
C ILE A 76 -8.56 -6.05 12.84
N ARG A 77 -7.43 -5.59 13.39
CA ARG A 77 -7.38 -4.93 14.70
C ARG A 77 -8.27 -3.68 14.74
N VAL A 78 -8.09 -2.75 13.79
CA VAL A 78 -8.89 -1.52 13.70
C VAL A 78 -10.38 -1.84 13.49
N SER A 79 -10.70 -2.87 12.72
CA SER A 79 -12.09 -3.28 12.47
C SER A 79 -12.75 -3.80 13.74
N LYS A 80 -12.04 -4.60 14.56
CA LYS A 80 -12.54 -5.09 15.85
C LYS A 80 -12.80 -3.95 16.84
N ASP A 81 -11.97 -2.91 16.82
CA ASP A 81 -12.13 -1.75 17.69
C ASP A 81 -13.34 -0.88 17.30
N LYS A 82 -13.74 -0.86 16.02
CA LYS A 82 -14.93 -0.13 15.53
C LYS A 82 -16.27 -0.84 15.76
N VAL A 83 -16.25 -2.15 16.00
CA VAL A 83 -17.47 -2.97 16.23
C VAL A 83 -17.83 -3.03 17.72
N LYS A 84 -16.93 -2.60 18.61
CA LYS A 84 -17.21 -2.38 20.03
C LYS A 84 -17.95 -1.06 20.25
#